data_AF-A0A0F5J6M0-F1
#
_entry.id   AF-A0A0F5J6M0-F1
#
_cell.length_a   1.000
_cell.length_b   1.000
_cell.length_c   1.000
_cell.angle_alpha   90.00
_cell.angle_beta   90.00
_cell.angle_gamma   90.00
#
_symmetry.space_group_name_H-M   'P 1'
#
loop_
_entity.id
_entity.type
_entity.pdbx_description
1 polymer ?
#
loop_
_entity_poly.entity_id
_entity_poly.type
_entity_poly.pdbx_seq_one_letter_code
_entity_poly.pdbx_strand_id
1 'polypeptide(L)'
;MGVDNPINGDGGYNAIEIDKGVLLFSRSKEGFKLFHDTMELFMDNLYNPLCNNTYFNLHYIESGDPVLREKCDIALKFPEKHLPLKIPIDDECFTDISVLKGSLDMKINGWEPTPDQIQKITDYVVGVHIPVHGDTFNVSCLQEIAKGISYNRVLLGGSMSDFKYESEFLELAQKMEKCSDGIEAKTLAQDMKTLASDILKKDYPDIRTEQTPALKGQIPYEYGKNEHLKKDGLDSFNAIETDEGVLLFSRTKEGKELFQNHLEKYLDNFFNPACDNTYFNLHYLECDNGSLRGRSDLAGKFPAIPQSEFPVNQCFFVDSEVLKYSLQEVKFSWKPDSDQVNKLENHLLDGDFLPIRGDTSNISVLQEIATGKNHYVHNLALHGVGGFKYNADFKELADIAMSYSGHTHEYKVINAMREKAKEILNRDYPNIRKEQEQSIRNKNHISPTPPAQKKGRGL
;
A
#
# COMPACT_ATOMS: atom_id res chain seq x y z
N MET A 1 -20.05 -23.05 3.16
CA MET A 1 -20.66 -21.88 3.83
C MET A 1 -19.74 -20.72 3.52
N GLY A 2 -20.19 -19.82 2.63
CA GLY A 2 -19.35 -18.79 2.03
C GLY A 2 -18.99 -17.72 3.05
N VAL A 3 -17.74 -17.26 2.99
CA VAL A 3 -17.19 -16.21 3.85
C VAL A 3 -17.89 -14.89 3.49
N ASP A 4 -18.49 -14.24 4.47
CA ASP A 4 -19.18 -12.96 4.30
C ASP A 4 -18.20 -11.88 3.79
N ASN A 5 -18.48 -11.38 2.58
CA ASN A 5 -17.81 -10.24 1.95
C ASN A 5 -18.30 -8.93 2.63
N PRO A 6 -17.51 -7.85 2.69
CA PRO A 6 -17.78 -6.72 3.57
C PRO A 6 -19.05 -5.97 3.14
N ILE A 7 -20.01 -5.88 4.07
CA ILE A 7 -21.14 -4.92 4.08
C ILE A 7 -22.06 -5.00 2.84
N ASN A 8 -22.71 -6.14 2.65
CA ASN A 8 -23.91 -6.22 1.80
C ASN A 8 -25.12 -5.67 2.57
N GLY A 9 -25.66 -4.53 2.14
CA GLY A 9 -26.87 -3.92 2.68
C GLY A 9 -27.43 -2.87 1.73
N ASP A 10 -28.75 -2.65 1.76
CA ASP A 10 -29.52 -1.77 0.86
C ASP A 10 -29.27 -0.25 1.04
N GLY A 11 -28.08 0.15 1.53
CA GLY A 11 -27.77 1.53 1.93
C GLY A 11 -26.45 2.10 1.40
N GLY A 12 -25.82 1.47 0.41
CA GLY A 12 -24.54 1.95 -0.12
C GLY A 12 -24.25 1.57 -1.58
N TYR A 13 -23.22 2.21 -2.13
CA TYR A 13 -22.78 2.09 -3.51
C TYR A 13 -21.27 1.86 -3.58
N ASN A 14 -20.85 1.16 -4.63
CA ASN A 14 -19.46 1.10 -5.06
C ASN A 14 -19.29 1.99 -6.29
N ALA A 15 -18.16 2.66 -6.42
CA ALA A 15 -17.88 3.51 -7.57
C ALA A 15 -16.48 3.30 -8.11
N ILE A 16 -16.37 3.31 -9.45
CA ILE A 16 -15.11 3.33 -10.19
C ILE A 16 -15.01 4.70 -10.84
N GLU A 17 -13.98 5.45 -10.52
CA GLU A 17 -13.72 6.78 -11.08
C GLU A 17 -12.51 6.70 -12.01
N ILE A 18 -12.70 7.19 -13.23
CA ILE A 18 -11.68 7.28 -14.29
C ILE A 18 -11.85 8.63 -15.02
N ASP A 19 -10.96 8.94 -15.97
CA ASP A 19 -10.97 10.20 -16.74
C ASP A 19 -12.34 10.60 -17.32
N LYS A 20 -13.16 9.62 -17.73
CA LYS A 20 -14.50 9.84 -18.30
C LYS A 20 -15.57 10.22 -17.27
N GLY A 21 -15.37 9.91 -15.99
CA GLY A 21 -16.35 10.08 -14.93
C GLY A 21 -16.45 8.86 -14.02
N VAL A 22 -17.62 8.69 -13.41
CA VAL A 22 -17.86 7.68 -12.38
C VAL A 22 -18.83 6.62 -12.88
N LEU A 23 -18.45 5.35 -12.78
CA LEU A 23 -19.37 4.22 -12.88
C LEU A 23 -19.86 3.91 -11.47
N LEU A 24 -21.18 3.91 -11.27
CA LEU A 24 -21.80 3.72 -9.96
C LEU A 24 -22.56 2.40 -9.93
N PHE A 25 -22.38 1.62 -8.87
CA PHE A 25 -22.95 0.29 -8.71
C PHE A 25 -23.66 0.18 -7.37
N SER A 26 -24.87 -0.36 -7.35
CA SER A 26 -25.52 -0.68 -6.08
C SER A 26 -24.84 -1.86 -5.41
N ARG A 27 -24.90 -1.93 -4.07
CA ARG A 27 -24.50 -3.12 -3.31
C ARG A 27 -25.55 -4.23 -3.29
N SER A 28 -26.51 -4.20 -4.22
CA SER A 28 -27.35 -5.37 -4.51
C SER A 28 -26.49 -6.50 -5.07
N LYS A 29 -27.01 -7.72 -5.07
CA LYS A 29 -26.28 -8.88 -5.62
C LYS A 29 -25.93 -8.66 -7.09
N GLU A 30 -26.87 -8.12 -7.87
CA GLU A 30 -26.70 -7.86 -9.30
C GLU A 30 -25.76 -6.67 -9.55
N GLY A 31 -25.90 -5.58 -8.81
CA GLY A 31 -25.01 -4.41 -8.91
C GLY A 31 -23.58 -4.74 -8.50
N PHE A 32 -23.39 -5.52 -7.45
CA PHE A 32 -22.07 -5.99 -7.02
C PHE A 32 -21.43 -6.93 -8.05
N LYS A 33 -22.23 -7.81 -8.68
CA LYS A 33 -21.74 -8.62 -9.81
C LYS A 33 -21.32 -7.74 -10.97
N LEU A 34 -22.12 -6.73 -11.35
CA LEU A 34 -21.76 -5.81 -12.43
C LEU A 34 -20.47 -5.04 -12.12
N PHE A 35 -20.29 -4.58 -10.87
CA PHE A 35 -19.05 -3.98 -10.41
C PHE A 35 -17.85 -4.92 -10.62
N HIS A 36 -17.99 -6.19 -10.21
CA HIS A 36 -16.95 -7.20 -10.40
C HIS A 36 -16.64 -7.45 -11.88
N ASP A 37 -17.67 -7.67 -12.70
CA ASP A 37 -17.52 -7.87 -14.16
C ASP A 37 -16.84 -6.66 -14.82
N THR A 38 -17.12 -5.44 -14.34
CA THR A 38 -16.51 -4.20 -14.84
C THR A 38 -15.04 -4.11 -14.44
N MET A 39 -14.70 -4.45 -13.20
CA MET A 39 -13.31 -4.52 -12.73
C MET A 39 -12.49 -5.50 -13.56
N GLU A 40 -13.01 -6.72 -13.77
CA GLU A 40 -12.38 -7.76 -14.59
C GLU A 40 -12.14 -7.26 -16.02
N LEU A 41 -13.16 -6.63 -16.64
CA LEU A 41 -13.02 -6.03 -17.97
C LEU A 41 -11.88 -5.01 -18.03
N PHE A 42 -11.77 -4.12 -17.05
CA PHE A 42 -10.70 -3.12 -17.01
C PHE A 42 -9.32 -3.78 -16.81
N MET A 43 -9.22 -4.79 -15.94
CA MET A 43 -7.97 -5.52 -15.71
C MET A 43 -7.52 -6.29 -16.97
N ASP A 44 -8.42 -7.01 -17.61
CA ASP A 44 -8.13 -7.76 -18.85
C ASP A 44 -7.78 -6.85 -20.04
N ASN A 45 -8.08 -5.55 -19.92
CA ASN A 45 -7.77 -4.56 -20.93
C ASN A 45 -6.75 -3.52 -20.46
N LEU A 46 -6.02 -3.75 -19.36
CA LEU A 46 -5.05 -2.79 -18.85
C LEU A 46 -4.01 -2.38 -19.91
N TYR A 47 -3.53 -3.34 -20.70
CA TYR A 47 -2.59 -3.13 -21.79
C TYR A 47 -3.25 -2.73 -23.12
N ASN A 48 -4.59 -2.67 -23.20
CA ASN A 48 -5.30 -2.30 -24.42
C ASN A 48 -5.20 -0.77 -24.66
N PRO A 49 -4.74 -0.29 -25.83
CA PRO A 49 -4.69 1.15 -26.16
C PRO A 49 -6.01 1.90 -26.02
N LEU A 50 -7.15 1.21 -26.15
CA LEU A 50 -8.48 1.79 -25.97
C LEU A 50 -8.84 2.01 -24.49
N CYS A 51 -8.09 1.40 -23.56
CA CYS A 51 -8.27 1.54 -22.12
C CYS A 51 -7.31 2.58 -21.50
N ASN A 52 -7.07 3.69 -22.20
CA ASN A 52 -6.03 4.65 -21.86
C ASN A 52 -6.49 5.73 -20.85
N ASN A 53 -6.87 5.30 -19.64
CA ASN A 53 -7.14 6.22 -18.54
C ASN A 53 -5.85 6.64 -17.84
N THR A 54 -5.85 7.80 -17.19
CA THR A 54 -4.72 8.27 -16.37
C THR A 54 -4.74 7.72 -14.94
N TYR A 55 -5.94 7.46 -14.40
CA TYR A 55 -6.13 6.91 -13.06
C TYR A 55 -7.31 5.93 -13.01
N PHE A 56 -7.39 5.19 -11.90
CA PHE A 56 -8.47 4.24 -11.63
C PHE A 56 -8.76 4.17 -10.14
N ASN A 57 -9.72 4.99 -9.68
CA ASN A 57 -9.99 5.11 -8.26
C ASN A 57 -11.23 4.32 -7.87
N LEU A 58 -11.18 3.77 -6.66
CA LEU A 58 -12.30 3.02 -6.08
C LEU A 58 -12.87 3.79 -4.90
N HIS A 59 -14.20 3.88 -4.87
CA HIS A 59 -14.95 4.64 -3.88
C HIS A 59 -16.03 3.77 -3.24
N TYR A 60 -16.20 3.95 -1.93
CA TYR A 60 -17.29 3.35 -1.16
C TYR A 60 -18.17 4.46 -0.58
N ILE A 61 -19.46 4.43 -0.93
CA ILE A 61 -20.41 5.47 -0.57
C ILE A 61 -21.51 4.83 0.29
N GLU A 62 -21.61 5.23 1.56
CA GLU A 62 -22.76 4.87 2.40
C GLU A 62 -23.80 5.99 2.32
N SER A 63 -24.80 5.79 1.47
CA SER A 63 -25.86 6.77 1.25
C SER A 63 -27.15 6.07 0.83
N GLY A 64 -28.25 6.48 1.45
CA GLY A 64 -29.60 6.11 1.02
C GLY A 64 -30.21 7.06 0.00
N ASP A 65 -29.43 7.97 -0.59
CA ASP A 65 -29.94 9.00 -1.50
C ASP A 65 -30.61 8.36 -2.75
N PRO A 66 -31.91 8.60 -2.97
CA PRO A 66 -32.63 8.11 -4.14
C PRO A 66 -32.02 8.57 -5.47
N VAL A 67 -31.35 9.73 -5.51
CA VAL A 67 -30.71 10.26 -6.73
C VAL A 67 -29.57 9.36 -7.19
N LEU A 68 -28.83 8.75 -6.26
CA LEU A 68 -27.76 7.80 -6.60
C LEU A 68 -28.33 6.50 -7.18
N ARG A 69 -29.51 6.09 -6.71
CA ARG A 69 -30.21 4.89 -7.20
C ARG A 69 -30.60 5.01 -8.67
N GLU A 70 -30.94 6.22 -9.12
CA GLU A 70 -31.24 6.48 -10.54
C GLU A 70 -29.99 6.42 -11.42
N LYS A 71 -28.82 6.71 -10.85
CA LYS A 71 -27.53 6.78 -11.55
C LYS A 71 -26.68 5.52 -11.49
N CYS A 72 -27.00 4.58 -10.60
CA CYS A 72 -26.27 3.31 -10.49
C CYS A 72 -26.75 2.26 -11.50
N ASP A 73 -25.92 1.24 -11.75
CA ASP A 73 -26.26 0.03 -12.50
C ASP A 73 -26.81 0.29 -13.91
N ILE A 74 -26.33 1.35 -14.60
CA ILE A 74 -26.86 1.78 -15.91
C ILE A 74 -26.84 0.63 -16.93
N ALA A 75 -25.77 -0.17 -16.96
CA ALA A 75 -25.67 -1.31 -17.86
C ALA A 75 -26.75 -2.39 -17.58
N LEU A 76 -27.16 -2.57 -16.32
CA LEU A 76 -28.26 -3.48 -15.97
C LEU A 76 -29.64 -2.89 -16.28
N LYS A 77 -29.79 -1.56 -16.26
CA LYS A 77 -31.04 -0.88 -16.64
C LYS A 77 -31.30 -0.92 -18.15
N PHE A 78 -30.24 -0.92 -18.96
CA PHE A 78 -30.34 -0.97 -20.43
C PHE A 78 -29.45 -2.08 -21.01
N PRO A 79 -29.75 -3.36 -20.71
CA PRO A 79 -28.87 -4.48 -21.01
C PRO A 79 -28.67 -4.72 -22.51
N GLU A 80 -29.71 -4.51 -23.33
CA GLU A 80 -29.62 -4.66 -24.79
C GLU A 80 -28.65 -3.68 -25.45
N LYS A 81 -28.34 -2.58 -24.76
CA LYS A 81 -27.44 -1.54 -25.26
C LYS A 81 -26.01 -1.72 -24.76
N HIS A 82 -25.86 -2.07 -23.49
CA HIS A 82 -24.56 -1.99 -22.80
C HIS A 82 -23.96 -3.35 -22.42
N LEU A 83 -24.70 -4.46 -22.53
CA LEU A 83 -24.21 -5.80 -22.25
C LEU A 83 -24.04 -6.64 -23.53
N PRO A 84 -22.99 -7.48 -23.62
CA PRO A 84 -21.88 -7.59 -22.67
C PRO A 84 -21.02 -6.32 -22.65
N LEU A 85 -20.42 -6.03 -21.49
CA LEU A 85 -19.53 -4.89 -21.35
C LEU A 85 -18.33 -5.02 -22.30
N LYS A 86 -17.85 -3.89 -22.81
CA LYS A 86 -16.69 -3.82 -23.72
C LYS A 86 -15.90 -2.54 -23.46
N ILE A 87 -14.62 -2.53 -23.83
CA ILE A 87 -13.79 -1.32 -23.83
C ILE A 87 -13.83 -0.67 -25.23
N PRO A 88 -14.03 0.65 -25.33
CA PRO A 88 -14.39 1.56 -24.24
C PRO A 88 -15.84 1.36 -23.78
N ILE A 89 -16.10 1.58 -22.50
CA ILE A 89 -17.47 1.61 -21.96
C ILE A 89 -18.19 2.83 -22.55
N ASP A 90 -19.47 2.64 -22.90
CA ASP A 90 -20.34 3.68 -23.45
C ASP A 90 -20.46 4.87 -22.48
N ASP A 91 -20.39 6.09 -23.01
CA ASP A 91 -20.36 7.32 -22.20
C ASP A 91 -21.62 7.49 -21.33
N GLU A 92 -22.76 6.95 -21.76
CA GLU A 92 -24.02 6.99 -21.02
C GLU A 92 -24.00 6.18 -19.71
N CYS A 93 -23.05 5.25 -19.55
CA CYS A 93 -22.88 4.50 -18.31
C CYS A 93 -22.22 5.34 -17.20
N PHE A 94 -21.58 6.46 -17.55
CA PHE A 94 -20.88 7.32 -16.61
C PHE A 94 -21.78 8.41 -16.04
N THR A 95 -21.59 8.71 -14.76
CA THR A 95 -22.12 9.90 -14.10
C THR A 95 -21.00 10.85 -13.71
N ASP A 96 -21.36 12.11 -13.49
CA ASP A 96 -20.46 13.15 -13.02
C ASP A 96 -19.90 12.87 -11.60
N ILE A 97 -18.68 13.35 -11.34
CA ILE A 97 -17.93 13.18 -10.08
C ILE A 97 -18.66 13.71 -8.84
N SER A 98 -19.65 14.61 -9.01
CA SER A 98 -20.50 15.11 -7.93
C SER A 98 -21.21 14.01 -7.13
N VAL A 99 -21.36 12.80 -7.67
CA VAL A 99 -21.93 11.65 -6.93
C VAL A 99 -21.03 11.14 -5.81
N LEU A 100 -19.73 11.47 -5.84
CA LEU A 100 -18.75 11.05 -4.83
C LEU A 100 -18.78 11.92 -3.56
N LYS A 101 -19.68 12.92 -3.50
CA LYS A 101 -19.77 13.85 -2.38
C LYS A 101 -20.22 13.11 -1.11
N GLY A 102 -19.28 12.87 -0.19
CA GLY A 102 -19.53 12.05 1.02
C GLY A 102 -19.04 10.60 0.91
N SER A 103 -18.19 10.27 -0.08
CA SER A 103 -17.43 9.02 -0.10
C SER A 103 -16.69 8.84 1.23
N LEU A 104 -16.88 7.69 1.88
CA LEU A 104 -16.28 7.40 3.19
C LEU A 104 -14.86 6.87 3.05
N ASP A 105 -14.62 6.11 1.99
CA ASP A 105 -13.32 5.51 1.69
C ASP A 105 -13.00 5.74 0.21
N MET A 106 -11.84 6.34 -0.05
CA MET A 106 -11.30 6.59 -1.38
C MET A 106 -9.94 5.93 -1.51
N LYS A 107 -9.75 5.19 -2.61
CA LYS A 107 -8.43 4.75 -3.03
C LYS A 107 -8.04 5.36 -4.36
N ILE A 108 -6.95 6.11 -4.30
CA ILE A 108 -6.32 6.72 -5.46
C ILE A 108 -5.33 5.70 -6.04
N ASN A 109 -5.55 5.26 -7.28
CA ASN A 109 -4.61 4.40 -7.98
C ASN A 109 -4.23 5.02 -9.33
N GLY A 110 -2.97 4.83 -9.72
CA GLY A 110 -2.56 5.03 -11.11
C GLY A 110 -3.18 3.98 -12.03
N TRP A 111 -3.03 4.18 -13.34
CA TRP A 111 -3.50 3.24 -14.36
C TRP A 111 -2.40 2.86 -15.35
N GLU A 112 -1.16 2.80 -14.85
CA GLU A 112 0.01 2.41 -15.61
C GLU A 112 -0.05 0.91 -15.97
N PRO A 113 0.27 0.54 -17.21
CA PRO A 113 0.22 -0.85 -17.67
C PRO A 113 1.44 -1.63 -17.16
N THR A 114 1.45 -1.96 -15.87
CA THR A 114 2.58 -2.60 -15.18
C THR A 114 2.12 -3.73 -14.25
N PRO A 115 2.96 -4.76 -14.02
CA PRO A 115 2.67 -5.83 -13.06
C PRO A 115 2.40 -5.32 -11.64
N ASP A 116 3.19 -4.34 -11.18
CA ASP A 116 3.01 -3.72 -9.86
C ASP A 116 1.64 -3.06 -9.71
N GLN A 117 1.13 -2.46 -10.79
CA GLN A 117 -0.18 -1.82 -10.76
C GLN A 117 -1.31 -2.84 -10.74
N ILE A 118 -1.16 -3.94 -11.47
CA ILE A 118 -2.08 -5.10 -11.38
C ILE A 118 -2.16 -5.60 -9.95
N GLN A 119 -1.01 -5.81 -9.31
CA GLN A 119 -0.95 -6.27 -7.92
C GLN A 119 -1.65 -5.30 -6.95
N LYS A 120 -1.37 -3.99 -7.07
CA LYS A 120 -2.00 -2.96 -6.22
C LYS A 120 -3.52 -2.93 -6.30
N ILE A 121 -4.08 -3.14 -7.49
CA ILE A 121 -5.54 -3.11 -7.71
C ILE A 121 -6.17 -4.42 -7.22
N THR A 122 -5.55 -5.57 -7.50
CA THR A 122 -6.08 -6.90 -7.17
C THR A 122 -5.98 -7.24 -5.68
N ASP A 123 -4.91 -6.83 -4.99
CA ASP A 123 -4.73 -7.07 -3.54
C ASP A 123 -5.72 -6.29 -2.67
N TYR A 124 -6.33 -5.23 -3.21
CA TYR A 124 -7.08 -4.31 -2.38
C TYR A 124 -8.50 -4.77 -2.06
N VAL A 125 -9.16 -5.45 -2.99
CA VAL A 125 -10.56 -5.79 -2.77
C VAL A 125 -10.63 -7.06 -1.91
N VAL A 126 -10.54 -6.89 -0.59
CA VAL A 126 -10.60 -7.98 0.39
C VAL A 126 -11.86 -8.82 0.15
N GLY A 127 -11.67 -10.11 -0.16
CA GLY A 127 -12.75 -11.05 -0.45
C GLY A 127 -13.27 -11.04 -1.90
N VAL A 128 -12.64 -10.26 -2.79
CA VAL A 128 -12.92 -10.26 -4.23
C VAL A 128 -11.63 -10.60 -4.97
N HIS A 129 -11.49 -11.86 -5.34
CA HIS A 129 -10.46 -12.27 -6.28
C HIS A 129 -10.85 -11.71 -7.65
N ILE A 130 -10.16 -10.69 -8.14
CA ILE A 130 -10.29 -10.23 -9.53
C ILE A 130 -9.23 -10.99 -10.31
N PRO A 131 -9.62 -12.04 -11.04
CA PRO A 131 -8.65 -12.76 -11.83
C PRO A 131 -8.19 -11.86 -12.99
N VAL A 132 -6.94 -12.05 -13.42
CA VAL A 132 -6.38 -11.38 -14.59
C VAL A 132 -6.17 -12.44 -15.64
N HIS A 133 -6.76 -12.24 -16.81
CA HIS A 133 -6.81 -13.25 -17.86
C HIS A 133 -6.16 -12.78 -19.16
N GLY A 134 -5.99 -13.74 -20.06
CA GLY A 134 -5.62 -13.50 -21.46
C GLY A 134 -4.33 -12.68 -21.63
N ASP A 135 -4.40 -11.67 -22.48
CA ASP A 135 -3.24 -10.90 -22.89
C ASP A 135 -2.63 -10.07 -21.75
N THR A 136 -3.44 -9.54 -20.81
CA THR A 136 -2.89 -8.81 -19.66
C THR A 136 -2.00 -9.73 -18.81
N PHE A 137 -2.46 -10.95 -18.54
CA PHE A 137 -1.68 -11.93 -17.79
C PHE A 137 -0.38 -12.28 -18.52
N ASN A 138 -0.48 -12.62 -19.82
CA ASN A 138 0.67 -12.97 -20.64
C ASN A 138 1.70 -11.83 -20.73
N VAL A 139 1.25 -10.60 -20.97
CA VAL A 139 2.11 -9.42 -21.08
C VAL A 139 2.78 -9.10 -19.75
N SER A 140 2.05 -9.18 -18.63
CA SER A 140 2.59 -8.96 -17.29
C SER A 140 3.74 -9.93 -16.99
N CYS A 141 3.52 -11.23 -17.20
CA CYS A 141 4.56 -12.25 -16.98
C CYS A 141 5.79 -12.00 -17.84
N LEU A 142 5.61 -11.67 -19.13
CA LEU A 142 6.72 -11.38 -20.03
C LEU A 142 7.49 -10.11 -19.60
N GLN A 143 6.81 -9.07 -19.12
CA GLN A 143 7.47 -7.86 -18.62
C GLN A 143 8.33 -8.15 -17.38
N GLU A 144 7.85 -8.97 -16.45
CA GLU A 144 8.61 -9.37 -15.26
C GLU A 144 9.84 -10.20 -15.63
N ILE A 145 9.68 -11.18 -16.53
CA ILE A 145 10.80 -11.99 -17.02
C ILE A 145 11.83 -11.12 -17.75
N ALA A 146 11.39 -10.17 -18.58
CA ALA A 146 12.28 -9.24 -19.29
C ALA A 146 13.08 -8.34 -18.30
N LYS A 147 12.47 -7.94 -17.19
CA LYS A 147 13.15 -7.21 -16.09
C LYS A 147 14.13 -8.09 -15.31
N GLY A 148 14.07 -9.41 -15.48
CA GLY A 148 14.93 -10.37 -14.80
C GLY A 148 14.41 -10.86 -13.47
N ILE A 149 13.10 -10.71 -13.24
CA ILE A 149 12.43 -11.42 -12.16
C ILE A 149 12.44 -12.89 -12.56
N SER A 150 12.93 -13.74 -11.65
CA SER A 150 13.11 -15.17 -11.92
C SER A 150 11.80 -15.78 -12.42
N TYR A 151 11.91 -16.55 -13.50
CA TYR A 151 10.86 -17.40 -14.06
C TYR A 151 10.11 -18.15 -12.94
N ASN A 152 10.82 -18.69 -11.95
CA ASN A 152 10.21 -19.44 -10.84
C ASN A 152 9.41 -18.57 -9.84
N ARG A 153 9.67 -17.26 -9.76
CA ARG A 153 9.00 -16.35 -8.81
C ARG A 153 7.67 -15.82 -9.35
N VAL A 154 7.58 -15.61 -10.66
CA VAL A 154 6.36 -15.15 -11.37
C VAL A 154 5.27 -16.25 -11.35
N LEU A 155 5.66 -17.51 -11.15
CA LEU A 155 4.83 -18.71 -11.35
C LEU A 155 4.13 -19.27 -10.11
N LEU A 156 4.41 -18.76 -8.90
CA LEU A 156 3.83 -19.28 -7.64
C LEU A 156 2.40 -18.77 -7.34
N GLY A 157 1.78 -18.06 -8.29
CA GLY A 157 0.43 -17.50 -8.20
C GLY A 157 -0.70 -18.39 -8.73
N GLY A 158 -0.41 -19.51 -9.41
CA GLY A 158 -1.44 -20.50 -9.74
C GLY A 158 -2.04 -20.52 -11.15
N SER A 159 -1.41 -19.94 -12.19
CA SER A 159 -1.86 -20.18 -13.58
C SER A 159 -0.69 -20.36 -14.54
N MET A 160 -0.29 -21.61 -14.76
CA MET A 160 0.44 -22.00 -15.97
C MET A 160 -0.50 -22.49 -17.07
N SER A 161 -1.73 -22.90 -16.76
CA SER A 161 -2.68 -23.32 -17.79
C SER A 161 -3.00 -22.21 -18.79
N ASP A 162 -2.87 -20.95 -18.37
CA ASP A 162 -3.28 -19.80 -19.17
C ASP A 162 -2.08 -18.98 -19.69
N PHE A 163 -0.83 -19.32 -19.29
CA PHE A 163 0.36 -18.66 -19.84
C PHE A 163 0.71 -19.24 -21.21
N LYS A 164 0.45 -18.46 -22.25
CA LYS A 164 0.56 -18.87 -23.64
C LYS A 164 1.96 -19.36 -24.05
N TYR A 165 3.02 -18.86 -23.40
CA TYR A 165 4.42 -19.11 -23.79
C TYR A 165 5.15 -20.05 -22.84
N GLU A 166 4.43 -20.81 -22.01
CA GLU A 166 5.03 -21.73 -21.03
C GLU A 166 6.10 -22.64 -21.67
N SER A 167 5.78 -23.23 -22.82
CA SER A 167 6.63 -24.23 -23.48
C SER A 167 7.99 -23.68 -23.92
N GLU A 168 8.02 -22.42 -24.36
CA GLU A 168 9.21 -21.74 -24.85
C GLU A 168 10.18 -21.39 -23.72
N PHE A 169 9.67 -21.12 -22.52
CA PHE A 169 10.50 -20.84 -21.35
C PHE A 169 10.88 -22.10 -20.56
N LEU A 170 10.07 -23.15 -20.61
CA LEU A 170 10.30 -24.39 -19.86
C LEU A 170 11.65 -25.03 -20.19
N GLU A 171 12.08 -24.98 -21.46
CA GLU A 171 13.37 -25.53 -21.87
C GLU A 171 14.56 -24.77 -21.24
N LEU A 172 14.48 -23.44 -21.19
CA LEU A 172 15.51 -22.60 -20.56
C LEU A 172 15.51 -22.81 -19.04
N ALA A 173 14.34 -22.98 -18.43
CA ALA A 173 14.20 -23.23 -17.00
C ALA A 173 14.82 -24.58 -16.59
N GLN A 174 14.57 -25.64 -17.35
CA GLN A 174 15.17 -26.95 -17.12
C GLN A 174 16.70 -26.95 -17.27
N LYS A 175 17.24 -26.13 -18.18
CA LYS A 175 18.70 -25.94 -18.31
C LYS A 175 19.25 -25.18 -17.10
N MET A 176 18.56 -24.14 -16.65
CA MET A 176 18.95 -23.33 -15.50
C MET A 176 18.95 -24.14 -14.20
N GLU A 177 17.97 -25.01 -13.99
CA GLU A 177 17.87 -25.88 -12.81
C GLU A 177 19.03 -26.88 -12.70
N LYS A 178 19.51 -27.38 -13.84
CA LYS A 178 20.63 -28.34 -13.91
C LYS A 178 22.00 -27.67 -13.95
N CYS A 179 22.05 -26.34 -13.98
CA CYS A 179 23.26 -25.57 -14.13
C CYS A 179 23.94 -25.35 -12.77
N SER A 180 25.14 -25.91 -12.60
CA SER A 180 25.99 -25.68 -11.42
C SER A 180 27.01 -24.56 -11.60
N ASP A 181 27.14 -24.01 -12.82
CA ASP A 181 28.10 -22.96 -13.18
C ASP A 181 27.42 -21.57 -13.18
N GLY A 182 27.95 -20.65 -12.36
CA GLY A 182 27.40 -19.30 -12.24
C GLY A 182 27.50 -18.42 -13.49
N ILE A 183 28.40 -18.72 -14.43
CA ILE A 183 28.53 -18.00 -15.71
C ILE A 183 27.44 -18.49 -16.69
N GLU A 184 27.25 -19.79 -16.76
CA GLU A 184 26.20 -20.41 -17.60
C GLU A 184 24.80 -20.03 -17.07
N ALA A 185 24.60 -20.01 -15.75
CA ALA A 185 23.35 -19.55 -15.14
C ALA A 185 23.02 -18.08 -15.49
N LYS A 186 24.03 -17.19 -15.50
CA LYS A 186 23.86 -15.79 -15.95
C LYS A 186 23.51 -15.69 -17.42
N THR A 187 24.10 -16.54 -18.26
CA THR A 187 23.82 -16.60 -19.70
C THR A 187 22.37 -17.02 -19.93
N LEU A 188 21.93 -18.11 -19.28
CA LEU A 188 20.55 -18.58 -19.36
C LEU A 188 19.53 -17.55 -18.84
N ALA A 189 19.86 -16.81 -17.79
CA ALA A 189 19.02 -15.72 -17.30
C ALA A 189 18.90 -14.58 -18.33
N GLN A 190 20.00 -14.26 -19.03
CA GLN A 190 19.98 -13.28 -20.10
C GLN A 190 19.19 -13.77 -21.33
N ASP A 191 19.27 -15.05 -21.65
CA ASP A 191 18.50 -15.66 -22.73
C ASP A 191 16.99 -15.59 -22.45
N MET A 192 16.56 -15.86 -21.21
CA MET A 192 15.16 -15.70 -20.80
C MET A 192 14.67 -14.25 -20.93
N LYS A 193 15.47 -13.26 -20.49
CA LYS A 193 15.12 -11.84 -20.64
C LYS A 193 14.96 -11.45 -22.11
N THR A 194 15.85 -11.95 -22.95
CA THR A 194 15.86 -11.66 -24.39
C THR A 194 14.65 -12.29 -25.06
N LEU A 195 14.36 -13.57 -24.78
CA LEU A 195 13.18 -14.26 -25.28
C LEU A 195 11.88 -13.53 -24.90
N ALA A 196 11.74 -13.11 -23.63
CA ALA A 196 10.56 -12.36 -23.19
C ALA A 196 10.41 -11.02 -23.92
N SER A 197 11.51 -10.30 -24.09
CA SER A 197 11.54 -9.03 -24.82
C SER A 197 11.16 -9.21 -26.30
N ASP A 198 11.61 -10.30 -26.93
CA ASP A 198 11.33 -10.59 -28.33
C ASP A 198 9.87 -11.03 -28.53
N ILE A 199 9.31 -11.82 -27.61
CA ILE A 199 7.90 -12.19 -27.62
C ILE A 199 7.02 -10.94 -27.45
N LEU A 200 7.33 -10.05 -26.50
CA LEU A 200 6.60 -8.79 -26.32
C LEU A 200 6.54 -7.97 -27.61
N LYS A 201 7.67 -7.82 -28.31
CA LYS A 201 7.72 -7.07 -29.58
C LYS A 201 6.97 -7.76 -30.71
N LYS A 202 6.99 -9.09 -30.76
CA LYS A 202 6.45 -9.89 -31.86
C LYS A 202 4.94 -10.07 -31.73
N ASP A 203 4.46 -10.44 -30.55
CA ASP A 203 3.07 -10.87 -30.32
C ASP A 203 2.22 -9.75 -29.72
N TYR A 204 2.83 -8.73 -29.11
CA TYR A 204 2.14 -7.59 -28.50
C TYR A 204 2.73 -6.24 -28.97
N PRO A 205 2.82 -5.99 -30.29
CA PRO A 205 3.45 -4.76 -30.80
C PRO A 205 2.65 -3.48 -30.45
N ASP A 206 1.33 -3.61 -30.27
CA ASP A 206 0.39 -2.50 -30.16
C ASP A 206 -0.27 -2.44 -28.76
N ILE A 207 0.48 -2.75 -27.70
CA ILE A 207 0.00 -2.58 -26.32
C ILE A 207 0.29 -1.17 -25.79
N ARG A 208 -0.51 -0.73 -24.80
CA ARG A 208 -0.11 0.39 -23.94
C ARG A 208 1.23 0.04 -23.31
N THR A 209 2.25 0.78 -23.69
CA THR A 209 3.50 0.81 -22.98
C THR A 209 3.38 1.82 -21.84
N GLU A 210 4.25 1.73 -20.83
CA GLU A 210 4.50 2.89 -19.98
C GLU A 210 4.73 4.08 -20.91
N GLN A 211 3.87 5.09 -20.83
CA GLN A 211 4.13 6.32 -21.56
C GLN A 211 5.46 6.81 -21.02
N THR A 212 6.53 6.70 -21.81
CA THR A 212 7.73 7.51 -21.56
C THR A 212 7.20 8.92 -21.66
N PRO A 213 7.12 9.69 -20.57
CA PRO A 213 6.38 10.93 -20.59
C PRO A 213 7.03 11.81 -21.66
N ALA A 214 6.31 12.06 -22.76
CA ALA A 214 6.66 13.16 -23.62
C ALA A 214 6.65 14.38 -22.70
N LEU A 215 7.80 15.03 -22.55
CA LEU A 215 8.00 16.29 -21.84
C LEU A 215 7.13 17.38 -22.50
N LYS A 216 5.83 17.29 -22.28
CA LYS A 216 4.79 18.27 -22.57
C LYS A 216 3.71 18.06 -21.54
N GLY A 217 3.89 18.75 -20.41
CA GLY A 217 2.88 18.85 -19.38
C GLY A 217 2.58 17.53 -18.70
N GLN A 218 3.63 16.82 -18.24
CA GLN A 218 3.51 16.31 -16.86
C GLN A 218 3.04 17.53 -16.05
N ILE A 219 1.80 17.52 -15.54
CA ILE A 219 1.61 18.18 -14.26
C ILE A 219 2.54 17.40 -13.38
N PRO A 220 3.65 17.99 -12.95
CA PRO A 220 4.60 17.25 -12.18
C PRO A 220 3.84 16.80 -10.93
N TYR A 221 3.87 15.52 -10.62
CA TYR A 221 3.97 15.10 -9.22
C TYR A 221 5.36 15.52 -8.64
N GLU A 222 5.87 16.68 -9.08
CA GLU A 222 6.95 17.49 -8.54
C GLU A 222 6.40 18.80 -7.94
N TYR A 223 5.11 18.91 -7.65
CA TYR A 223 4.75 19.75 -6.50
C TYR A 223 5.07 18.98 -5.21
N GLY A 224 6.37 18.88 -4.93
CA GLY A 224 6.83 18.84 -3.55
C GLY A 224 7.60 17.65 -3.02
N LYS A 225 8.07 16.71 -3.84
CA LYS A 225 8.90 15.65 -3.25
C LYS A 225 10.25 16.11 -2.73
N ASN A 226 10.79 17.29 -3.10
CA ASN A 226 12.03 17.82 -2.52
C ASN A 226 12.29 19.34 -2.68
N GLU A 227 11.41 20.16 -3.30
CA GLU A 227 11.74 21.58 -3.52
C GLU A 227 11.55 22.50 -2.30
N HIS A 228 10.59 22.21 -1.41
CA HIS A 228 10.47 22.91 -0.12
C HIS A 228 11.31 22.27 0.98
N LEU A 229 11.69 20.99 0.85
CA LEU A 229 12.80 20.39 1.60
C LEU A 229 14.14 21.12 1.31
N LYS A 230 14.23 21.89 0.21
CA LYS A 230 15.40 22.75 -0.11
C LYS A 230 15.32 24.16 0.46
N LYS A 231 14.20 24.60 1.03
CA LYS A 231 14.16 25.88 1.77
C LYS A 231 14.58 25.62 3.21
N ASP A 232 15.88 25.54 3.39
CA ASP A 232 16.46 25.66 4.73
C ASP A 232 16.41 27.14 5.14
N GLY A 233 15.62 27.43 6.17
CA GLY A 233 15.41 28.76 6.69
C GLY A 233 15.21 28.73 8.21
N LEU A 234 15.50 29.84 8.87
CA LEU A 234 15.34 29.97 10.33
C LEU A 234 13.87 29.85 10.79
N ASP A 235 12.92 29.87 9.86
CA ASP A 235 11.48 29.87 10.08
C ASP A 235 10.77 28.67 9.44
N SER A 236 11.53 27.62 9.10
CA SER A 236 11.04 26.37 8.54
C SER A 236 11.22 25.22 9.52
N PHE A 237 10.20 24.36 9.65
CA PHE A 237 10.14 23.31 10.66
C PHE A 237 9.59 22.01 10.09
N ASN A 238 10.06 20.89 10.64
CA ASN A 238 9.43 19.58 10.48
C ASN A 238 8.64 19.28 11.76
N ALA A 239 7.52 18.59 11.63
CA ALA A 239 6.78 18.13 12.79
C ALA A 239 6.32 16.67 12.65
N ILE A 240 6.24 16.00 13.79
CA ILE A 240 5.64 14.67 13.94
C ILE A 240 4.41 14.83 14.82
N GLU A 241 3.23 14.59 14.27
CA GLU A 241 1.97 14.60 15.00
C GLU A 241 1.59 13.17 15.41
N THR A 242 1.23 13.01 16.68
CA THR A 242 0.77 11.75 17.28
C THR A 242 -0.38 12.04 18.24
N ASP A 243 -0.99 11.02 18.84
CA ASP A 243 -2.04 11.19 19.85
C ASP A 243 -1.56 11.96 21.09
N GLU A 244 -0.25 11.97 21.37
CA GLU A 244 0.36 12.72 22.47
C GLU A 244 0.55 14.23 22.17
N GLY A 245 0.42 14.64 20.92
CA GLY A 245 0.64 16.01 20.45
C GLY A 245 1.67 16.09 19.34
N VAL A 246 2.34 17.24 19.22
CA VAL A 246 3.24 17.54 18.11
C VAL A 246 4.70 17.65 18.60
N LEU A 247 5.59 16.83 18.06
CA LEU A 247 7.03 17.07 18.17
C LEU A 247 7.46 18.02 17.06
N LEU A 248 8.09 19.13 17.42
CA LEU A 248 8.46 20.18 16.49
C LEU A 248 9.99 20.31 16.40
N PHE A 249 10.52 20.34 15.19
CA PHE A 249 11.95 20.36 14.91
C PHE A 249 12.27 21.49 13.95
N SER A 250 13.28 22.30 14.27
CA SER A 250 13.77 23.29 13.31
C SER A 250 14.47 22.60 12.14
N ARG A 251 14.53 23.26 10.99
CA ARG A 251 15.32 22.78 9.85
C ARG A 251 16.78 23.23 9.88
N THR A 252 17.31 23.59 11.05
CA THR A 252 18.77 23.67 11.23
C THR A 252 19.37 22.28 11.18
N LYS A 253 20.69 22.20 11.10
CA LYS A 253 21.39 20.92 11.11
C LYS A 253 21.03 20.08 12.34
N GLU A 254 21.04 20.70 13.52
CA GLU A 254 20.74 20.04 14.80
C GLU A 254 19.28 19.59 14.87
N GLY A 255 18.33 20.42 14.39
CA GLY A 255 16.92 20.07 14.37
C GLY A 255 16.60 18.93 13.39
N LYS A 256 17.27 18.88 12.22
CA LYS A 256 17.18 17.75 11.28
C LYS A 256 17.71 16.45 11.89
N GLU A 257 18.84 16.50 12.57
CA GLU A 257 19.39 15.35 13.30
C GLU A 257 18.43 14.86 14.39
N LEU A 258 17.84 15.78 15.17
CA LEU A 258 16.83 15.43 16.19
C LEU A 258 15.57 14.79 15.57
N PHE A 259 15.07 15.35 14.47
CA PHE A 259 13.92 14.82 13.74
C PHE A 259 14.18 13.40 13.24
N GLN A 260 15.31 13.18 12.57
CA GLN A 260 15.75 11.87 12.09
C GLN A 260 15.85 10.85 13.23
N ASN A 261 16.50 11.22 14.33
CA ASN A 261 16.63 10.35 15.50
C ASN A 261 15.28 9.96 16.10
N HIS A 262 14.28 10.85 16.09
CA HIS A 262 12.94 10.52 16.57
C HIS A 262 12.23 9.55 15.63
N LEU A 263 12.33 9.75 14.31
CA LEU A 263 11.76 8.83 13.33
C LEU A 263 12.34 7.42 13.45
N GLU A 264 13.66 7.31 13.49
CA GLU A 264 14.36 6.03 13.68
C GLU A 264 13.93 5.35 14.99
N LYS A 265 13.80 6.13 16.07
CA LYS A 265 13.35 5.61 17.37
C LYS A 265 11.91 5.09 17.34
N TYR A 266 11.00 5.79 16.67
CA TYR A 266 9.62 5.33 16.50
C TYR A 266 9.54 4.09 15.62
N LEU A 267 10.37 3.98 14.58
CA LEU A 267 10.50 2.79 13.74
C LEU A 267 11.08 1.60 14.53
N ASP A 268 12.18 1.78 15.24
CA ASP A 268 12.82 0.73 16.05
C ASP A 268 11.91 0.23 17.19
N ASN A 269 10.92 1.02 17.59
CA ASN A 269 9.93 0.68 18.61
C ASN A 269 8.50 0.53 18.05
N PHE A 270 8.34 0.34 16.75
CA PHE A 270 7.03 0.34 16.09
C PHE A 270 6.05 -0.69 16.70
N PHE A 271 6.55 -1.87 17.04
CA PHE A 271 5.80 -2.95 17.67
C PHE A 271 5.90 -2.96 19.20
N ASN A 272 6.48 -1.93 19.82
CA ASN A 272 6.59 -1.86 21.28
C ASN A 272 5.19 -1.61 21.89
N PRO A 273 4.73 -2.46 22.82
CA PRO A 273 3.40 -2.34 23.42
C PRO A 273 3.21 -1.05 24.25
N ALA A 274 4.30 -0.37 24.62
CA ALA A 274 4.24 0.91 25.32
C ALA A 274 3.80 2.07 24.40
N CYS A 275 3.82 1.89 23.07
CA CYS A 275 3.32 2.87 22.11
C CYS A 275 1.86 2.56 21.77
N ASP A 276 0.94 3.44 22.15
CA ASP A 276 -0.49 3.29 21.89
C ASP A 276 -1.05 4.26 20.83
N ASN A 277 -0.16 5.02 20.18
CA ASN A 277 -0.54 5.96 19.11
C ASN A 277 -1.35 5.28 18.00
N THR A 278 -2.44 5.90 17.59
CA THR A 278 -3.33 5.46 16.50
C THR A 278 -2.89 6.00 15.14
N TYR A 279 -2.22 7.16 15.12
CA TYR A 279 -1.70 7.78 13.90
C TYR A 279 -0.31 8.38 14.13
N PHE A 280 0.35 8.68 13.02
CA PHE A 280 1.66 9.33 13.01
C PHE A 280 1.77 10.15 11.75
N ASN A 281 1.64 11.46 11.84
CA ASN A 281 1.63 12.33 10.65
C ASN A 281 2.91 13.16 10.61
N LEU A 282 3.46 13.33 9.41
CA LEU A 282 4.62 14.18 9.18
C LEU A 282 4.16 15.48 8.54
N HIS A 283 4.62 16.60 9.10
CA HIS A 283 4.28 17.92 8.60
C HIS A 283 5.52 18.73 8.25
N TYR A 284 5.38 19.56 7.22
CA TYR A 284 6.27 20.68 6.95
C TYR A 284 5.54 21.99 7.30
N LEU A 285 6.21 22.85 8.08
CA LEU A 285 5.65 24.12 8.57
C LEU A 285 6.57 25.28 8.22
N GLU A 286 5.98 26.43 7.92
CA GLU A 286 6.70 27.70 7.70
C GLU A 286 6.02 28.82 8.50
N CYS A 287 6.81 29.60 9.25
CA CYS A 287 6.29 30.62 10.16
C CYS A 287 7.18 31.87 10.23
N ASP A 288 6.89 32.85 9.37
CA ASP A 288 7.67 34.08 9.14
C ASP A 288 7.91 34.99 10.37
N ASN A 289 7.26 34.73 11.50
CA ASN A 289 7.38 35.54 12.72
C ASN A 289 8.20 34.86 13.83
N GLY A 290 8.78 33.69 13.58
CA GLY A 290 9.64 32.98 14.52
C GLY A 290 8.92 32.43 15.78
N SER A 291 7.59 32.49 15.84
CA SER A 291 6.81 32.05 17.01
C SER A 291 7.00 30.56 17.36
N LEU A 292 7.44 29.76 16.39
CA LEU A 292 7.73 28.33 16.53
C LEU A 292 9.14 28.03 17.06
N ARG A 293 10.12 28.94 16.95
CA ARG A 293 11.53 28.69 17.34
C ARG A 293 11.69 28.37 18.84
N GLY A 294 10.87 28.99 19.68
CA GLY A 294 10.85 28.72 21.13
C GLY A 294 10.28 27.34 21.47
N ARG A 295 9.50 26.75 20.55
CA ARG A 295 8.71 25.54 20.72
C ARG A 295 9.29 24.33 19.98
N SER A 296 10.33 24.53 19.16
CA SER A 296 11.05 23.45 18.46
C SER A 296 12.21 22.90 19.27
N ASP A 297 12.70 21.72 18.88
CA ASP A 297 13.96 21.11 19.34
C ASP A 297 14.00 20.90 20.87
N LEU A 298 12.82 20.68 21.48
CA LEU A 298 12.69 20.59 22.94
C LEU A 298 13.53 19.46 23.52
N ALA A 299 13.64 18.33 22.82
CA ALA A 299 14.52 17.21 23.21
C ALA A 299 16.00 17.61 23.32
N GLY A 300 16.47 18.60 22.54
CA GLY A 300 17.82 19.15 22.65
C GLY A 300 17.98 20.17 23.78
N LYS A 301 16.86 20.80 24.21
CA LYS A 301 16.82 21.84 25.25
C LYS A 301 16.70 21.26 26.67
N PHE A 302 16.29 20.01 26.82
CA PHE A 302 16.17 19.30 28.10
C PHE A 302 17.12 18.09 28.19
N PRO A 303 18.45 18.31 28.24
CA PRO A 303 19.45 17.23 28.16
C PRO A 303 19.46 16.27 29.37
N ALA A 304 18.79 16.64 30.47
CA ALA A 304 18.62 15.77 31.63
C ALA A 304 17.63 14.61 31.38
N ILE A 305 16.81 14.70 30.31
CA ILE A 305 15.88 13.65 29.90
C ILE A 305 16.54 12.88 28.74
N PRO A 306 16.80 11.58 28.89
CA PRO A 306 17.45 10.80 27.84
C PRO A 306 16.63 10.81 26.54
N GLN A 307 17.24 11.23 25.44
CA GLN A 307 16.61 11.16 24.12
C GLN A 307 16.32 9.72 23.67
N SER A 308 16.95 8.72 24.32
CA SER A 308 16.70 7.30 24.09
C SER A 308 15.47 6.75 24.82
N GLU A 309 14.88 7.48 25.76
CA GLU A 309 13.72 7.02 26.55
C GLU A 309 12.48 6.83 25.67
N PHE A 310 11.91 5.62 25.60
CA PHE A 310 10.69 5.34 24.83
C PHE A 310 9.58 4.77 25.73
N PRO A 311 8.32 5.24 25.66
CA PRO A 311 7.79 6.31 24.78
C PRO A 311 8.44 7.67 24.97
N VAL A 312 8.28 8.56 23.99
CA VAL A 312 8.88 9.90 24.05
C VAL A 312 8.29 10.69 25.22
N ASN A 313 9.11 11.42 25.95
CA ASN A 313 8.63 12.16 27.12
C ASN A 313 7.65 13.29 26.71
N GLN A 314 6.51 13.37 27.39
CA GLN A 314 5.46 14.35 27.12
C GLN A 314 5.94 15.81 27.09
N CYS A 315 7.00 16.15 27.83
CA CYS A 315 7.55 17.52 27.82
C CYS A 315 8.16 17.95 26.47
N PHE A 316 8.37 17.02 25.54
CA PHE A 316 8.87 17.33 24.19
C PHE A 316 7.76 17.66 23.19
N PHE A 317 6.50 17.37 23.54
CA PHE A 317 5.36 17.65 22.69
C PHE A 317 4.83 19.06 22.94
N VAL A 318 4.36 19.67 21.86
CA VAL A 318 3.64 20.94 21.87
C VAL A 318 2.21 20.74 21.39
N ASP A 319 1.35 21.70 21.70
CA ASP A 319 -0.06 21.66 21.30
C ASP A 319 -0.22 21.71 19.78
N SER A 320 -1.22 20.97 19.28
CA SER A 320 -1.61 20.89 17.86
C SER A 320 -1.89 22.24 17.19
N GLU A 321 -2.09 23.33 17.94
CA GLU A 321 -2.25 24.68 17.41
C GLU A 321 -1.10 25.12 16.49
N VAL A 322 0.10 24.54 16.64
CA VAL A 322 1.24 24.84 15.78
C VAL A 322 1.02 24.38 14.34
N LEU A 323 0.18 23.37 14.12
CA LEU A 323 -0.11 22.81 12.81
C LEU A 323 -0.94 23.74 11.92
N LYS A 324 -1.47 24.85 12.45
CA LYS A 324 -2.07 25.92 11.62
C LYS A 324 -1.09 26.54 10.62
N TYR A 325 0.21 26.37 10.88
CA TYR A 325 1.30 26.80 9.99
C TYR A 325 1.78 25.67 9.06
N SER A 326 1.10 24.52 9.04
CA SER A 326 1.43 23.40 8.17
C SER A 326 1.11 23.74 6.72
N LEU A 327 2.09 23.54 5.87
CA LEU A 327 1.97 23.69 4.42
C LEU A 327 1.74 22.34 3.72
N GLN A 328 2.16 21.25 4.37
CA GLN A 328 2.02 19.90 3.86
C GLN A 328 1.93 18.92 5.02
N GLU A 329 1.20 17.84 4.77
CA GLU A 329 0.98 16.73 5.68
C GLU A 329 1.12 15.40 4.92
N VAL A 330 1.79 14.44 5.54
CA VAL A 330 1.80 13.04 5.14
C VAL A 330 1.21 12.23 6.28
N LYS A 331 0.11 11.52 6.01
CA LYS A 331 -0.62 10.76 7.01
C LYS A 331 -0.20 9.31 7.04
N PHE A 332 0.10 8.79 8.23
CA PHE A 332 0.33 7.36 8.43
C PHE A 332 -0.66 6.81 9.46
N SER A 333 -1.26 5.68 9.12
CA SER A 333 -1.92 4.83 10.11
C SER A 333 -0.83 4.22 10.98
N TRP A 334 -0.96 4.30 12.30
CA TRP A 334 0.01 3.70 13.21
C TRP A 334 -0.40 2.29 13.65
N LYS A 335 -1.02 1.54 12.74
CA LYS A 335 -1.42 0.15 12.97
C LYS A 335 -0.18 -0.75 13.03
N PRO A 336 -0.08 -1.71 13.99
CA PRO A 336 1.08 -2.57 14.14
C PRO A 336 1.11 -3.70 13.09
N ASP A 337 1.24 -3.32 11.82
CA ASP A 337 1.40 -4.22 10.68
C ASP A 337 2.62 -3.84 9.83
N SER A 338 3.12 -4.82 9.07
CA SER A 338 4.30 -4.65 8.22
C SER A 338 4.09 -3.66 7.06
N ASP A 339 2.85 -3.44 6.60
CA ASP A 339 2.59 -2.50 5.51
C ASP A 339 2.82 -1.06 5.94
N GLN A 340 2.47 -0.70 7.19
CA GLN A 340 2.76 0.63 7.72
C GLN A 340 4.26 0.84 7.92
N VAL A 341 4.98 -0.19 8.39
CA VAL A 341 6.44 -0.15 8.51
C VAL A 341 7.08 0.10 7.14
N ASN A 342 6.68 -0.67 6.13
CA ASN A 342 7.21 -0.53 4.77
C ASN A 342 6.89 0.84 4.16
N LYS A 343 5.71 1.42 4.43
CA LYS A 343 5.36 2.77 3.96
C LYS A 343 6.26 3.85 4.57
N LEU A 344 6.59 3.70 5.85
CA LEU A 344 7.43 4.66 6.55
C LEU A 344 8.91 4.51 6.16
N GLU A 345 9.40 3.28 6.00
CA GLU A 345 10.76 2.99 5.50
C GLU A 345 10.99 3.56 4.09
N ASN A 346 10.03 3.36 3.19
CA ASN A 346 10.11 3.83 1.81
C ASN A 346 9.82 5.33 1.65
N HIS A 347 9.54 6.04 2.75
CA HIS A 347 9.40 7.49 2.72
C HIS A 347 10.79 8.14 2.69
N LEU A 348 11.10 8.85 1.60
CA LEU A 348 12.35 9.59 1.47
C LEU A 348 12.24 10.92 2.20
N LEU A 349 13.07 11.12 3.23
CA LEU A 349 13.27 12.42 3.87
C LEU A 349 14.68 12.90 3.55
N ASP A 350 14.79 14.06 2.89
CA ASP A 350 16.05 14.62 2.39
C ASP A 350 16.85 13.67 1.45
N GLY A 351 16.18 12.67 0.85
CA GLY A 351 16.75 11.76 -0.15
C GLY A 351 17.29 10.43 0.40
N ASP A 352 17.25 10.22 1.72
CA ASP A 352 17.72 9.00 2.37
C ASP A 352 16.54 8.13 2.86
N PHE A 353 16.75 6.81 2.85
CA PHE A 353 15.81 5.84 3.42
C PHE A 353 15.98 5.76 4.93
N LEU A 354 14.88 5.57 5.66
CA LEU A 354 14.92 5.33 7.10
C LEU A 354 15.37 3.88 7.38
N PRO A 355 16.48 3.64 8.09
CA PRO A 355 16.94 2.28 8.35
C PRO A 355 16.04 1.60 9.39
N ILE A 356 15.39 0.48 9.05
CA ILE A 356 14.75 -0.38 10.06
C ILE A 356 15.81 -1.26 10.71
N ARG A 357 15.85 -1.28 12.05
CA ARG A 357 16.80 -2.13 12.80
C ARG A 357 16.10 -3.03 13.81
N GLY A 358 16.89 -3.96 14.33
CA GLY A 358 16.53 -4.76 15.50
C GLY A 358 15.28 -5.62 15.30
N ASP A 359 14.42 -5.62 16.31
CA ASP A 359 13.25 -6.50 16.35
C ASP A 359 12.13 -6.06 15.41
N THR A 360 11.98 -4.76 15.09
CA THR A 360 10.99 -4.30 14.11
C THR A 360 11.18 -4.99 12.76
N SER A 361 12.41 -5.04 12.26
CA SER A 361 12.72 -5.73 10.99
C SER A 361 12.36 -7.22 11.05
N ASN A 362 12.72 -7.90 12.15
CA ASN A 362 12.43 -9.32 12.32
C ASN A 362 10.92 -9.60 12.43
N ILE A 363 10.18 -8.76 13.16
CA ILE A 363 8.74 -8.87 13.33
C ILE A 363 8.03 -8.61 12.01
N SER A 364 8.42 -7.58 11.25
CA SER A 364 7.84 -7.28 9.92
C SER A 364 7.99 -8.46 8.97
N VAL A 365 9.21 -9.02 8.83
CA VAL A 365 9.44 -10.18 7.96
C VAL A 365 8.61 -11.40 8.40
N LEU A 366 8.54 -11.67 9.71
CA LEU A 366 7.71 -12.76 10.22
C LEU A 366 6.21 -12.54 10.00
N GLN A 367 5.70 -11.31 10.16
CA GLN A 367 4.31 -10.97 9.86
C GLN A 367 3.98 -11.16 8.39
N GLU A 368 4.88 -10.77 7.48
CA GLU A 368 4.71 -10.97 6.04
C GLU A 368 4.67 -12.46 5.67
N ILE A 369 5.59 -13.27 6.22
CA ILE A 369 5.56 -14.72 6.02
C ILE A 369 4.27 -15.32 6.60
N ALA A 370 3.86 -14.93 7.81
CA ALA A 370 2.67 -15.45 8.49
C ALA A 370 1.36 -15.09 7.77
N THR A 371 1.29 -13.93 7.13
CA THR A 371 0.13 -13.45 6.35
C THR A 371 0.15 -13.94 4.91
N GLY A 372 1.23 -14.59 4.47
CA GLY A 372 1.32 -15.18 3.15
C GLY A 372 1.74 -14.22 2.04
N LYS A 373 2.35 -13.09 2.40
CA LYS A 373 3.04 -12.19 1.47
C LYS A 373 4.35 -12.87 1.06
N ASN A 374 4.27 -13.70 0.03
CA ASN A 374 5.30 -14.70 -0.32
C ASN A 374 6.59 -14.12 -0.95
N HIS A 375 6.85 -12.82 -0.82
CA HIS A 375 7.99 -12.16 -1.46
C HIS A 375 9.35 -12.67 -0.99
N TYR A 376 9.41 -13.30 0.20
CA TYR A 376 10.64 -13.78 0.83
C TYR A 376 11.00 -15.24 0.58
N VAL A 377 10.11 -16.09 0.06
CA VAL A 377 10.40 -17.54 -0.12
C VAL A 377 11.69 -17.76 -0.92
N HIS A 378 11.82 -17.02 -2.02
CA HIS A 378 13.00 -17.07 -2.88
C HIS A 378 14.27 -16.55 -2.17
N ASN A 379 14.16 -15.41 -1.47
CA ASN A 379 15.29 -14.83 -0.74
C ASN A 379 15.75 -15.75 0.38
N LEU A 380 14.82 -16.31 1.16
CA LEU A 380 15.10 -17.27 2.24
C LEU A 380 15.78 -18.54 1.74
N ALA A 381 15.43 -19.03 0.54
CA ALA A 381 16.04 -20.20 -0.07
C ALA A 381 17.47 -19.94 -0.59
N LEU A 382 17.71 -18.79 -1.23
CA LEU A 382 18.97 -18.57 -1.95
C LEU A 382 20.04 -17.84 -1.12
N HIS A 383 19.66 -16.76 -0.45
CA HIS A 383 20.62 -15.80 0.12
C HIS A 383 20.30 -15.37 1.56
N GLY A 384 19.14 -15.77 2.07
CA GLY A 384 18.56 -15.20 3.28
C GLY A 384 18.02 -13.77 3.07
N VAL A 385 17.30 -13.29 4.07
CA VAL A 385 16.89 -11.89 4.20
C VAL A 385 17.93 -11.16 5.04
N GLY A 386 18.46 -10.05 4.54
CA GLY A 386 19.48 -9.26 5.24
C GLY A 386 19.00 -8.79 6.61
N GLY A 387 19.81 -8.97 7.66
CA GLY A 387 19.46 -8.58 9.03
C GLY A 387 18.41 -9.48 9.72
N PHE A 388 17.82 -10.44 9.00
CA PHE A 388 16.80 -11.33 9.55
C PHE A 388 17.43 -12.48 10.35
N LYS A 389 17.08 -12.59 11.63
CA LYS A 389 17.72 -13.55 12.54
C LYS A 389 17.25 -15.00 12.35
N TYR A 390 16.08 -15.21 11.72
CA TYR A 390 15.45 -16.54 11.56
C TYR A 390 15.69 -17.19 10.20
N ASN A 391 16.65 -16.71 9.41
CA ASN A 391 16.95 -17.28 8.10
C ASN A 391 17.12 -18.81 8.14
N ALA A 392 17.85 -19.33 9.13
CA ALA A 392 18.08 -20.76 9.29
C ALA A 392 16.80 -21.56 9.60
N ASP A 393 15.85 -20.97 10.34
CA ASP A 393 14.58 -21.60 10.65
C ASP A 393 13.72 -21.83 9.40
N PHE A 394 13.82 -20.96 8.40
CA PHE A 394 13.02 -21.07 7.18
C PHE A 394 13.75 -21.77 6.03
N LYS A 395 15.08 -21.93 6.09
CA LYS A 395 15.89 -22.40 4.95
C LYS A 395 15.42 -23.73 4.38
N GLU A 396 15.23 -24.75 5.22
CA GLU A 396 14.80 -26.08 4.76
C GLU A 396 13.42 -26.03 4.10
N LEU A 397 12.46 -25.32 4.71
CA LEU A 397 11.12 -25.15 4.15
C LEU A 397 11.17 -24.36 2.83
N ALA A 398 12.01 -23.33 2.74
CA ALA A 398 12.18 -22.52 1.54
C ALA A 398 12.83 -23.33 0.40
N ASP A 399 13.82 -24.17 0.71
CA ASP A 399 14.45 -25.08 -0.26
C ASP A 399 13.46 -26.12 -0.78
N ILE A 400 12.66 -26.69 0.13
CA ILE A 400 11.59 -27.62 -0.23
C ILE A 400 10.56 -26.93 -1.13
N ALA A 401 10.12 -25.72 -0.78
CA ALA A 401 9.19 -24.93 -1.59
C ALA A 401 9.74 -24.67 -3.00
N MET A 402 11.05 -24.38 -3.12
CA MET A 402 11.73 -24.17 -4.41
C MET A 402 11.89 -25.46 -5.24
N SER A 403 11.90 -26.63 -4.60
CA SER A 403 12.14 -27.93 -5.26
C SER A 403 10.90 -28.61 -5.84
N TYR A 404 9.69 -28.13 -5.53
CA TYR A 404 8.46 -28.70 -6.06
C TYR A 404 7.94 -27.91 -7.27
N SER A 405 7.90 -28.54 -8.43
CA SER A 405 7.13 -28.09 -9.60
C SER A 405 5.67 -28.58 -9.49
N GLY A 406 4.86 -27.93 -8.65
CA GLY A 406 3.42 -28.21 -8.57
C GLY A 406 2.70 -27.65 -7.34
N HIS A 407 1.62 -26.91 -7.59
CA HIS A 407 0.86 -26.08 -6.64
C HIS A 407 0.43 -26.78 -5.34
N THR A 408 0.15 -28.09 -5.35
CA THR A 408 -0.39 -28.80 -4.17
C THR A 408 0.67 -29.07 -3.08
N HIS A 409 1.93 -29.29 -3.47
CA HIS A 409 3.01 -29.53 -2.51
C HIS A 409 3.60 -28.21 -2.01
N GLU A 410 3.65 -27.22 -2.89
CA GLU A 410 4.04 -25.85 -2.57
C GLU A 410 3.12 -25.21 -1.51
N TYR A 411 1.79 -25.33 -1.65
CA TYR A 411 0.84 -24.76 -0.69
C TYR A 411 0.98 -25.35 0.72
N LYS A 412 1.32 -26.64 0.83
CA LYS A 412 1.58 -27.29 2.13
C LYS A 412 2.83 -26.73 2.79
N VAL A 413 3.88 -26.50 2.00
CA VAL A 413 5.16 -25.97 2.51
C VAL A 413 5.03 -24.49 2.86
N ILE A 414 4.33 -23.69 2.05
CA ILE A 414 4.01 -22.30 2.36
C ILE A 414 3.17 -22.19 3.64
N ASN A 415 2.17 -23.07 3.82
CA ASN A 415 1.43 -23.11 5.08
C ASN A 415 2.30 -23.52 6.26
N ALA A 416 3.24 -24.45 6.09
CA ALA A 416 4.21 -24.78 7.13
C ALA A 416 5.11 -23.58 7.49
N MET A 417 5.52 -22.77 6.49
CA MET A 417 6.25 -21.52 6.74
C MET A 417 5.38 -20.51 7.48
N ARG A 418 4.10 -20.35 7.11
CA ARG A 418 3.15 -19.46 7.81
C ARG A 418 3.00 -19.85 9.27
N GLU A 419 2.78 -21.14 9.55
CA GLU A 419 2.65 -21.64 10.92
C GLU A 419 3.95 -21.49 11.71
N LYS A 420 5.11 -21.75 11.09
CA LYS A 420 6.41 -21.54 11.71
C LYS A 420 6.66 -20.06 12.06
N ALA A 421 6.26 -19.13 11.17
CA ALA A 421 6.36 -17.71 11.45
C ALA A 421 5.45 -17.28 12.61
N LYS A 422 4.21 -17.78 12.67
CA LYS A 422 3.31 -17.56 13.81
C LYS A 422 3.87 -18.14 15.11
N GLU A 423 4.46 -19.33 15.06
CA GLU A 423 5.11 -19.96 16.22
C GLU A 423 6.25 -19.09 16.75
N ILE A 424 7.14 -18.65 15.86
CA ILE A 424 8.27 -17.78 16.22
C ILE A 424 7.79 -16.44 16.77
N LEU A 425 6.79 -15.80 16.14
CA LEU A 425 6.18 -14.57 16.66
C LEU A 425 5.65 -14.76 18.08
N ASN A 426 4.95 -15.86 18.35
CA ASN A 426 4.40 -16.13 19.68
C ASN A 426 5.49 -16.50 20.71
N ARG A 427 6.55 -17.19 20.30
CA ARG A 427 7.63 -17.65 21.18
C ARG A 427 8.57 -16.51 21.57
N ASP A 428 9.02 -15.74 20.59
CA ASP A 428 10.10 -14.77 20.77
C ASP A 428 9.60 -13.34 20.91
N TYR A 429 8.37 -13.07 20.44
CA TYR A 429 7.73 -11.76 20.48
C TYR A 429 6.34 -11.79 21.14
N PRO A 430 6.16 -12.44 22.30
CA PRO A 430 4.83 -12.65 22.90
C PRO A 430 4.11 -11.34 23.26
N ASN A 431 4.88 -10.28 23.53
CA ASN A 431 4.41 -9.01 24.06
C ASN A 431 4.48 -7.85 23.06
N ILE A 432 4.51 -8.12 21.75
CA ILE A 432 4.43 -7.04 20.77
C ILE A 432 3.04 -6.41 20.78
N ARG A 433 3.00 -5.13 20.41
CA ARG A 433 1.77 -4.40 20.15
C ARG A 433 0.93 -5.16 19.11
N LYS A 434 -0.35 -5.35 19.42
CA LYS A 434 -1.35 -5.95 18.52
C LYS A 434 -2.40 -4.92 18.20
N GLU A 435 -3.06 -5.08 17.06
CA GLU A 435 -4.21 -4.25 16.73
C GLU A 435 -5.25 -4.39 17.85
N GLN A 436 -5.58 -3.27 18.49
CA GLN A 436 -6.69 -3.27 19.43
C GLN A 436 -7.97 -3.42 18.62
N GLU A 437 -8.70 -4.52 18.81
CA GLU A 437 -10.11 -4.56 18.44
C GLU A 437 -10.75 -3.33 19.09
N GLN A 438 -11.31 -2.42 18.30
CA GLN A 438 -11.98 -1.22 18.79
C GLN A 438 -13.16 -1.63 19.67
N SER A 439 -12.90 -1.93 20.94
CA SER A 439 -13.93 -1.87 21.96
C SER A 439 -14.33 -0.40 22.03
N ILE A 440 -15.60 -0.15 21.77
CA ILE A 440 -16.25 1.15 21.81
C ILE A 440 -15.87 1.87 23.12
N ARG A 441 -14.84 2.71 23.06
CA ARG A 441 -14.46 3.64 24.14
C ARG A 441 -14.48 5.09 23.69
N ASN A 442 -15.34 5.42 22.72
CA ASN A 442 -15.80 6.79 22.53
C ASN A 442 -17.09 7.05 23.31
N LYS A 443 -16.99 7.03 24.63
CA LYS A 443 -17.86 7.80 25.54
C LYS A 443 -17.05 8.14 26.79
N ASN A 444 -16.40 9.31 26.76
CA ASN A 444 -16.22 10.24 27.89
C ASN A 444 -15.00 11.16 27.67
N HIS A 445 -15.03 11.96 26.60
CA HIS A 445 -14.47 13.31 26.67
C HIS A 445 -15.51 14.30 26.15
N ILE A 446 -16.60 14.40 26.91
CA ILE A 446 -17.40 15.62 26.92
C ILE A 446 -16.65 16.55 27.87
N SER A 447 -16.03 17.59 27.33
CA SER A 447 -15.52 18.72 28.10
C SER A 447 -16.63 19.21 29.05
N PRO A 448 -16.37 19.37 30.36
CA PRO A 448 -17.40 19.86 31.26
C PRO A 448 -17.76 21.29 30.87
N THR A 449 -18.96 21.46 30.31
CA THR A 449 -19.58 22.77 30.15
C THR A 449 -19.75 23.38 31.54
N PRO A 450 -19.34 24.64 31.79
CA PRO A 450 -19.54 25.26 33.09
C PRO A 450 -21.05 25.36 33.37
N PRO A 451 -21.51 25.11 34.61
CA PRO A 451 -22.92 25.22 34.94
C PRO A 451 -23.40 26.66 34.74
N ALA A 452 -24.44 26.81 33.92
CA ALA A 452 -25.14 28.07 33.73
C ALA A 452 -25.60 28.62 35.10
N GLN A 453 -25.19 29.84 35.41
CA GLN A 453 -25.67 30.59 36.56
C GLN A 453 -27.20 30.67 36.51
N LYS A 454 -27.87 30.00 37.45
CA LYS A 454 -29.29 30.23 37.73
C LYS A 454 -29.44 31.69 38.18
N LYS A 455 -30.00 32.52 37.31
CA LYS A 455 -30.57 33.81 37.69
C LYS A 455 -31.64 33.56 38.75
N GLY A 456 -31.41 34.09 39.94
CA GLY A 456 -32.40 34.18 40.99
C GLY A 456 -33.59 35.04 40.56
N ARG A 457 -34.79 34.44 40.68
CA ARG A 457 -36.06 35.06 41.04
C ARG A 457 -36.65 34.03 42.01
N GLY A 458 -36.68 34.25 43.32
CA GLY A 458 -37.37 35.33 43.99
C GLY A 458 -38.59 34.71 44.67
N LEU A 459 -38.51 34.53 45.99
CA LEU A 459 -39.56 34.75 46.98
C LEU A 459 -38.89 34.86 48.34
#